data_AF-A0A532VH11-F1
#
_entry.id   AF-A0A532VH11-F1
#
_cell.length_a   1.000
_cell.length_b   1.000
_cell.length_c   1.000
_cell.angle_alpha   90.00
_cell.angle_beta   90.00
_cell.angle_gamma   90.00
#
_symmetry.space_group_name_H-M   'P 1'
#
loop_
_entity.id
_entity.type
_entity.pdbx_description
1 polymer ?
#
loop_
_entity_poly.entity_id
_entity_poly.type
_entity_poly.pdbx_seq_one_letter_code
_entity_poly.pdbx_strand_id
1 'polypeptide(L)'
;MRRDNHKDTWRPQREKNFDSAIRHFIQTEFPRLGGPRVVDLFCQHVKEFINKFYPKGEYVSFGELPWCGVAKEDLPARAKTIAQTKLRAAILSLVEDEDYVKLESGIPFRKVTKDRIARVMIQADKNGVELTTNELALMFSFNRVRISQIIGQYEKEHNCILPRRGTVHDMGGSISHKATICRKTAGRKRDFRHC
;
A
#
# COMPACT_ATOMS: atom_id res chain seq x y z
N MET A 1 5.26 20.30 -51.70
CA MET A 1 5.83 19.69 -50.47
C MET A 1 6.52 18.39 -50.88
N ARG A 2 7.87 18.30 -50.86
CA ARG A 2 8.58 17.05 -51.23
C ARG A 2 8.27 15.98 -50.19
N ARG A 3 7.79 14.80 -50.62
CA ARG A 3 7.62 13.65 -49.73
C ARG A 3 8.99 13.20 -49.27
N ASP A 4 9.13 13.05 -47.96
CA ASP A 4 10.36 12.62 -47.32
C ASP A 4 10.26 11.10 -47.17
N ASN A 5 10.80 10.37 -48.15
CA ASN A 5 10.74 8.90 -48.21
C ASN A 5 11.24 8.24 -46.93
N HIS A 6 12.18 8.87 -46.20
CA HIS A 6 12.63 8.35 -44.92
C HIS A 6 11.55 8.48 -43.85
N LYS A 7 10.90 9.65 -43.73
CA LYS A 7 9.81 9.84 -42.76
C LYS A 7 8.63 8.91 -43.02
N ASP A 8 8.24 8.74 -44.27
CA ASP A 8 7.10 7.89 -44.64
C ASP A 8 7.39 6.40 -44.35
N THR A 9 8.66 5.97 -44.48
CA THR A 9 9.08 4.59 -44.19
C THR A 9 9.14 4.29 -42.69
N TRP A 10 9.69 5.22 -41.87
CA TRP A 10 10.00 4.94 -40.47
C TRP A 10 8.90 5.34 -39.47
N ARG A 11 8.02 6.29 -39.81
CA ARG A 11 6.92 6.71 -38.93
C ARG A 11 5.98 5.57 -38.52
N PRO A 12 5.46 4.74 -39.45
CA PRO A 12 4.57 3.64 -39.08
C PRO A 12 5.22 2.62 -38.13
N GLN A 13 6.54 2.43 -38.24
CA GLN A 13 7.28 1.53 -37.35
C GLN A 13 7.37 2.10 -35.93
N ARG A 14 7.54 3.41 -35.78
CA ARG A 14 7.55 4.08 -34.46
C ARG A 14 6.18 4.03 -33.77
N GLU A 15 5.08 4.01 -34.53
CA GLU A 15 3.71 3.87 -34.02
C GLU A 15 3.39 2.45 -33.52
N LYS A 16 4.28 1.46 -33.65
CA LYS A 16 4.10 0.13 -33.07
C LYS A 16 4.50 0.11 -31.60
N ASN A 17 3.72 0.76 -30.77
CA ASN A 17 3.98 0.88 -29.34
C ASN A 17 2.67 0.79 -28.53
N PHE A 18 2.81 0.68 -27.22
CA PHE A 18 1.66 0.56 -26.31
C PHE A 18 0.68 1.74 -26.43
N ASP A 19 1.18 2.96 -26.64
CA ASP A 19 0.36 4.18 -26.71
C ASP A 19 -0.56 4.13 -27.92
N SER A 20 -0.04 3.72 -29.07
CA SER A 20 -0.81 3.64 -30.30
C SER A 20 -1.82 2.48 -30.23
N ALA A 21 -1.49 1.38 -29.56
CA ALA A 21 -2.42 0.27 -29.32
C ALA A 21 -3.59 0.66 -28.41
N ILE A 22 -3.32 1.32 -27.27
CA ILE A 22 -4.36 1.73 -26.32
C ILE A 22 -5.20 2.89 -26.85
N ARG A 23 -4.61 3.83 -27.61
CA ARG A 23 -5.36 4.87 -28.34
C ARG A 23 -6.37 4.23 -29.30
N HIS A 24 -5.92 3.27 -30.09
CA HIS A 24 -6.79 2.57 -31.03
C HIS A 24 -7.92 1.84 -30.31
N PHE A 25 -7.61 1.11 -29.23
CA PHE A 25 -8.64 0.44 -28.40
C PHE A 25 -9.68 1.43 -27.86
N ILE A 26 -9.24 2.55 -27.28
CA ILE A 26 -10.16 3.57 -26.73
C ILE A 26 -11.03 4.18 -27.83
N GLN A 27 -10.46 4.49 -28.98
CA GLN A 27 -11.21 5.09 -30.09
C GLN A 27 -12.23 4.12 -30.69
N THR A 28 -11.92 2.82 -30.71
CA THR A 28 -12.79 1.78 -31.26
C THR A 28 -13.91 1.41 -30.27
N GLU A 29 -13.57 1.11 -29.02
CA GLU A 29 -14.54 0.63 -28.01
C GLU A 29 -15.29 1.77 -27.31
N PHE A 30 -14.65 2.95 -27.17
CA PHE A 30 -15.20 4.11 -26.47
C PHE A 30 -15.14 5.39 -27.33
N PRO A 31 -15.75 5.40 -28.55
CA PRO A 31 -15.64 6.51 -29.49
C PRO A 31 -16.18 7.85 -28.95
N ARG A 32 -17.00 7.81 -27.89
CA ARG A 32 -17.57 9.00 -27.23
C ARG A 32 -16.77 9.50 -26.02
N LEU A 33 -15.67 8.85 -25.64
CA LEU A 33 -14.89 9.21 -24.45
C LEU A 33 -14.18 10.57 -24.59
N GLY A 34 -13.84 10.98 -25.81
CA GLY A 34 -13.27 12.29 -26.09
C GLY A 34 -12.45 12.34 -27.38
N GLY A 35 -12.08 13.55 -27.79
CA GLY A 35 -11.21 13.76 -28.95
C GLY A 35 -9.76 13.32 -28.69
N PRO A 36 -8.88 13.36 -29.72
CA PRO A 36 -7.52 12.82 -29.64
C PRO A 36 -6.69 13.30 -28.44
N ARG A 37 -6.82 14.59 -28.07
CA ARG A 37 -6.12 15.16 -26.90
C ARG A 37 -6.57 14.57 -25.56
N VAL A 38 -7.85 14.26 -25.41
CA VAL A 38 -8.39 13.64 -24.19
C VAL A 38 -7.91 12.20 -24.09
N VAL A 39 -7.93 11.48 -25.23
CA VAL A 39 -7.41 10.11 -25.31
C VAL A 39 -5.91 10.08 -24.99
N ASP A 40 -5.12 11.01 -25.51
CA ASP A 40 -3.68 11.13 -25.21
C ASP A 40 -3.41 11.31 -23.72
N LEU A 41 -4.13 12.23 -23.08
CA LEU A 41 -4.03 12.48 -21.64
C LEU A 41 -4.41 11.22 -20.84
N PHE A 42 -5.46 10.52 -21.26
CA PHE A 42 -5.86 9.27 -20.63
C PHE A 42 -4.78 8.18 -20.79
N CYS A 43 -4.20 8.02 -21.98
CA CYS A 43 -3.12 7.06 -22.23
C CYS A 43 -1.87 7.36 -21.37
N GLN A 44 -1.54 8.65 -21.20
CA GLN A 44 -0.48 9.08 -20.30
C GLN A 44 -0.79 8.66 -18.85
N HIS A 45 -1.99 8.97 -18.36
CA HIS A 45 -2.39 8.57 -17.01
C HIS A 45 -2.40 7.05 -16.84
N VAL A 46 -2.86 6.27 -17.82
CA VAL A 46 -2.81 4.80 -17.75
C VAL A 46 -1.37 4.32 -17.57
N LYS A 47 -0.40 4.89 -18.29
CA LYS A 47 1.02 4.55 -18.10
C LYS A 47 1.54 4.95 -16.72
N GLU A 48 1.14 6.11 -16.21
CA GLU A 48 1.45 6.54 -14.84
C GLU A 48 0.85 5.56 -13.81
N PHE A 49 -0.38 5.10 -14.01
CA PHE A 49 -1.04 4.09 -13.19
C PHE A 49 -0.32 2.74 -13.26
N ILE A 50 0.06 2.29 -14.47
CA ILE A 50 0.82 1.05 -14.65
C ILE A 50 2.13 1.14 -13.87
N ASN A 51 2.91 2.21 -14.07
CA ASN A 51 4.17 2.37 -13.34
C ASN A 51 3.98 2.48 -11.81
N LYS A 52 2.86 3.05 -11.36
CA LYS A 52 2.55 3.23 -9.93
C LYS A 52 2.11 1.94 -9.25
N PHE A 53 1.30 1.10 -9.91
CA PHE A 53 0.72 -0.12 -9.32
C PHE A 53 1.44 -1.41 -9.73
N TYR A 54 2.13 -1.39 -10.86
CA TYR A 54 2.94 -2.48 -11.38
C TYR A 54 4.36 -1.93 -11.59
N PRO A 55 5.13 -1.72 -10.50
CA PRO A 55 6.53 -1.32 -10.64
C PRO A 55 7.22 -2.30 -11.58
N LYS A 56 7.99 -1.79 -12.55
CA LYS A 56 8.76 -2.61 -13.49
C LYS A 56 9.52 -3.64 -12.66
N GLY A 57 9.26 -4.92 -12.90
CA GLY A 57 9.62 -6.03 -12.01
C GLY A 57 11.10 -6.32 -11.85
N GLU A 58 11.96 -5.30 -11.90
CA GLU A 58 13.41 -5.46 -11.83
C GLU A 58 13.92 -5.62 -10.39
N TYR A 59 13.17 -5.30 -9.33
CA TYR A 59 13.69 -5.43 -7.95
C TYR A 59 12.60 -5.74 -6.90
N VAL A 60 11.97 -6.91 -6.97
CA VAL A 60 11.32 -7.51 -5.79
C VAL A 60 12.22 -8.64 -5.33
N SER A 61 12.85 -8.47 -4.17
CA SER A 61 13.73 -9.46 -3.56
C SER A 61 12.92 -10.60 -2.94
N PHE A 62 13.57 -11.73 -2.68
CA PHE A 62 12.95 -12.83 -1.95
C PHE A 62 12.48 -12.36 -0.56
N GLY A 63 11.29 -12.79 -0.14
CA GLY A 63 10.72 -12.36 1.14
C GLY A 63 10.00 -11.00 1.10
N GLU A 64 10.03 -10.29 -0.03
CA GLU A 64 9.24 -9.08 -0.24
C GLU A 64 7.87 -9.37 -0.88
N LEU A 65 6.89 -8.52 -0.57
CA LEU A 65 5.53 -8.59 -1.07
C LEU A 65 5.11 -7.23 -1.63
N PRO A 66 4.93 -7.11 -2.96
CA PRO A 66 4.21 -6.00 -3.54
C PRO A 66 2.77 -6.01 -3.05
N TRP A 67 2.33 -4.89 -2.46
CA TRP A 67 0.99 -4.75 -1.91
C TRP A 67 0.36 -3.42 -2.32
N CYS A 68 -0.95 -3.45 -2.54
CA CYS A 68 -1.76 -2.27 -2.80
C CYS A 68 -2.67 -2.01 -1.61
N GLY A 69 -2.45 -0.91 -0.90
CA GLY A 69 -3.23 -0.53 0.28
C GLY A 69 -3.79 0.88 0.19
N VAL A 70 -4.41 1.33 1.28
CA VAL A 70 -4.97 2.68 1.40
C VAL A 70 -3.83 3.69 1.46
N ALA A 71 -3.90 4.74 0.65
CA ALA A 71 -2.91 5.81 0.72
C ALA A 71 -3.05 6.57 2.05
N LYS A 72 -1.95 6.82 2.75
CA LYS A 72 -1.92 7.52 4.04
C LYS A 72 -2.52 8.92 3.98
N GLU A 73 -2.44 9.63 2.86
CA GLU A 73 -3.10 10.92 2.72
C GLU A 73 -4.62 10.84 2.50
N ASP A 74 -5.18 9.64 2.33
CA ASP A 74 -6.59 9.42 2.05
C ASP A 74 -7.43 9.34 3.34
N LEU A 75 -7.77 10.51 3.86
CA LEU A 75 -8.64 10.66 5.02
C LEU A 75 -9.98 9.96 4.76
N PRO A 76 -10.48 9.13 5.70
CA PRO A 76 -11.79 8.53 5.56
C PRO A 76 -12.86 9.59 5.71
N ALA A 77 -13.94 9.38 4.97
CA ALA A 77 -15.14 10.19 5.03
C ALA A 77 -16.34 9.28 5.30
N ARG A 78 -17.42 9.87 5.80
CA ARG A 78 -18.66 9.13 6.07
C ARG A 78 -19.14 8.46 4.78
N ALA A 79 -19.46 7.17 4.86
CA ALA A 79 -19.92 6.34 3.74
C ALA A 79 -18.93 6.23 2.56
N LYS A 80 -17.66 6.62 2.73
CA LYS A 80 -16.63 6.45 1.70
C LYS A 80 -16.31 4.96 1.55
N THR A 81 -16.54 4.44 0.35
CA THR A 81 -16.25 3.04 0.03
C THR A 81 -14.77 2.85 -0.35
N ILE A 82 -14.30 1.60 -0.38
CA ILE A 82 -12.94 1.30 -0.86
C ILE A 82 -12.75 1.72 -2.32
N ALA A 83 -13.80 1.65 -3.14
CA ALA A 83 -13.77 2.11 -4.54
C ALA A 83 -13.55 3.63 -4.67
N GLN A 84 -13.86 4.39 -3.62
CA GLN A 84 -13.66 5.85 -3.56
C GLN A 84 -12.38 6.22 -2.79
N THR A 85 -11.64 5.24 -2.30
CA THR A 85 -10.44 5.41 -1.47
C THR A 85 -9.22 5.47 -2.38
N LYS A 86 -8.38 6.50 -2.21
CA LYS A 86 -7.12 6.58 -2.95
C LYS A 86 -6.20 5.46 -2.51
N LEU A 87 -5.72 4.67 -3.48
CA LEU A 87 -4.81 3.56 -3.25
C LEU A 87 -3.35 3.92 -3.60
N ARG A 88 -2.42 3.24 -2.94
CA ARG A 88 -0.98 3.31 -3.20
C ARG A 88 -0.36 1.93 -3.09
N ALA A 89 0.57 1.63 -4.00
CA ALA A 89 1.37 0.43 -3.94
C ALA A 89 2.62 0.64 -3.07
N ALA A 90 3.05 -0.40 -2.38
CA ALA A 90 4.30 -0.47 -1.65
C ALA A 90 4.88 -1.87 -1.75
N ILE A 91 6.21 -2.00 -1.64
CA ILE A 91 6.88 -3.28 -1.46
C ILE A 91 7.13 -3.45 0.04
N LEU A 92 6.69 -4.59 0.60
CA LEU A 92 6.69 -4.88 2.03
C LEU A 92 7.59 -6.09 2.33
N SER A 93 8.50 -5.94 3.27
CA SER A 93 9.44 -6.97 3.71
C SER A 93 8.78 -7.98 4.67
N LEU A 94 8.14 -9.01 4.13
CA LEU A 94 7.49 -10.06 4.92
C LEU A 94 8.49 -10.94 5.66
N VAL A 95 9.64 -11.21 5.05
CA VAL A 95 10.72 -12.02 5.63
C VAL A 95 12.04 -11.30 5.37
N GLU A 96 12.87 -11.21 6.40
CA GLU A 96 14.19 -10.57 6.37
C GLU A 96 15.22 -11.51 7.01
N ASP A 97 16.52 -11.31 6.73
CA ASP A 97 17.61 -12.13 7.28
C ASP A 97 17.58 -12.21 8.82
N GLU A 98 17.22 -11.10 9.48
CA GLU A 98 17.08 -11.04 10.94
C GLU A 98 16.05 -12.05 11.48
N ASP A 99 15.01 -12.38 10.70
CA ASP A 99 14.01 -13.36 11.12
C ASP A 99 14.62 -14.75 11.22
N TYR A 100 15.50 -15.13 10.28
CA TYR A 100 16.22 -16.41 10.31
C TYR A 100 17.19 -16.46 11.49
N VAL A 101 17.98 -15.39 11.69
CA VAL A 101 18.92 -15.29 12.82
C VAL A 101 18.20 -15.46 14.16
N LYS A 102 17.03 -14.85 14.34
CA LYS A 102 16.21 -15.01 15.56
C LYS A 102 15.73 -16.45 15.74
N LEU A 103 15.29 -17.10 14.66
CA LEU A 103 14.82 -18.48 14.72
C LEU A 103 15.96 -19.45 15.03
N GLU A 104 17.13 -19.28 14.41
CA GLU A 104 18.35 -20.05 14.67
C GLU A 104 18.80 -19.91 16.13
N SER A 105 18.67 -18.72 16.71
CA SER A 105 18.98 -18.48 18.12
C SER A 105 17.92 -19.02 19.10
N GLY A 106 16.92 -19.78 18.62
CA GLY A 106 15.89 -20.41 19.43
C GLY A 106 14.74 -19.49 19.86
N ILE A 107 14.60 -18.31 19.27
CA ILE A 107 13.44 -17.44 19.57
C ILE A 107 12.17 -18.10 19.01
N PRO A 108 11.11 -18.25 19.82
CA PRO A 108 9.88 -18.90 19.37
C PRO A 108 9.28 -18.20 18.14
N PHE A 109 8.84 -18.98 17.16
CA PHE A 109 8.24 -18.49 15.90
C PHE A 109 7.14 -17.44 16.12
N ARG A 110 6.32 -17.61 17.18
CA ARG A 110 5.27 -16.64 17.54
C ARG A 110 5.82 -15.24 17.86
N LYS A 111 7.00 -15.14 18.48
CA LYS A 111 7.65 -13.85 18.76
C LYS A 111 8.18 -13.24 17.47
N VAL A 112 8.88 -14.02 16.64
CA VAL A 112 9.39 -13.56 15.33
C VAL A 112 8.24 -13.06 14.44
N THR A 113 7.15 -13.82 14.33
CA THR A 113 5.97 -13.40 13.56
C THR A 113 5.32 -12.11 14.07
N LYS A 114 5.34 -11.86 15.38
CA LYS A 114 4.85 -10.60 15.95
C LYS A 114 5.73 -9.42 15.53
N ASP A 115 7.06 -9.59 15.57
CA ASP A 115 8.01 -8.58 15.10
C ASP A 115 7.85 -8.32 13.59
N ARG A 116 7.66 -9.37 12.80
CA ARG A 116 7.40 -9.27 11.35
C ARG A 116 6.14 -8.46 11.03
N ILE A 117 5.03 -8.71 11.75
CA ILE A 117 3.79 -7.94 11.60
C ILE A 117 4.03 -6.46 11.92
N ALA A 118 4.73 -6.16 13.01
CA ALA A 118 5.05 -4.78 13.39
C ALA A 118 5.94 -4.10 12.33
N ARG A 119 6.98 -4.78 11.84
CA ARG A 119 7.87 -4.29 10.77
C ARG A 119 7.09 -3.92 9.52
N VAL A 120 6.20 -4.82 9.05
CA VAL A 120 5.37 -4.58 7.86
C VAL A 120 4.45 -3.37 8.04
N MET A 121 3.84 -3.19 9.22
CA MET A 121 3.01 -2.02 9.50
C MET A 121 3.82 -0.71 9.45
N ILE A 122 5.00 -0.69 10.09
CA ILE A 122 5.89 0.48 10.12
C ILE A 122 6.40 0.82 8.72
N GLN A 123 6.82 -0.19 7.95
CA GLN A 123 7.31 0.00 6.59
C GLN A 123 6.20 0.49 5.65
N ALA A 124 4.99 -0.08 5.76
CA ALA A 124 3.85 0.39 4.99
C ALA A 124 3.59 1.89 5.26
N ASP A 125 3.56 2.30 6.53
CA ASP A 125 3.33 3.70 6.90
C ASP A 125 4.42 4.64 6.35
N LYS A 126 5.69 4.24 6.44
CA LYS A 126 6.82 4.96 5.84
C LYS A 126 6.68 5.11 4.33
N ASN A 127 6.14 4.09 3.66
CA ASN A 127 5.84 4.11 2.23
C ASN A 127 4.49 4.82 1.91
N GLY A 128 3.85 5.41 2.92
CA GLY A 128 2.58 6.12 2.81
C GLY A 128 1.41 5.21 2.44
N VAL A 129 1.46 3.95 2.86
CA VAL A 129 0.39 2.96 2.79
C VAL A 129 -0.06 2.63 4.20
N GLU A 130 -1.37 2.67 4.45
CA GLU A 130 -1.94 2.18 5.69
C GLU A 130 -2.57 0.81 5.49
N LEU A 131 -2.17 -0.15 6.32
CA LEU A 131 -2.71 -1.50 6.29
C LEU A 131 -3.86 -1.67 7.29
N THR A 132 -4.88 -2.39 6.85
CA THR A 132 -5.97 -2.87 7.68
C THR A 132 -5.60 -4.20 8.34
N THR A 133 -6.27 -4.53 9.45
CA THR A 133 -6.12 -5.84 10.11
C THR A 133 -6.52 -7.01 9.22
N ASN A 134 -7.24 -6.75 8.14
CA ASN A 134 -7.72 -7.75 7.19
C ASN A 134 -6.64 -8.10 6.18
N GLU A 135 -5.93 -7.09 5.70
CA GLU A 135 -4.78 -7.27 4.80
C GLU A 135 -3.68 -8.02 5.55
N LEU A 136 -3.38 -7.63 6.80
CA LEU A 136 -2.45 -8.36 7.65
C LEU A 136 -2.89 -9.81 7.93
N ALA A 137 -4.20 -10.03 8.12
CA ALA A 137 -4.76 -11.37 8.28
C ALA A 137 -4.51 -12.26 7.05
N LEU A 138 -4.67 -11.71 5.84
CA LEU A 138 -4.38 -12.40 4.59
C LEU A 138 -2.88 -12.64 4.40
N MET A 139 -2.04 -11.63 4.65
CA MET A 139 -0.58 -11.73 4.49
C MET A 139 0.05 -12.79 5.39
N PHE A 140 -0.44 -12.91 6.63
CA PHE A 140 0.17 -13.78 7.65
C PHE A 140 -0.67 -15.04 7.96
N SER A 141 -1.72 -15.30 7.20
CA SER A 141 -2.61 -16.47 7.38
C SER A 141 -3.19 -16.60 8.79
N PHE A 142 -3.61 -15.47 9.38
CA PHE A 142 -4.30 -15.43 10.67
C PHE A 142 -5.70 -14.87 10.52
N ASN A 143 -6.59 -15.18 11.47
CA ASN A 143 -7.85 -14.45 11.56
C ASN A 143 -7.64 -13.02 12.12
N ARG A 144 -8.59 -12.13 11.83
CA ARG A 144 -8.54 -10.70 12.22
C ARG A 144 -8.43 -10.48 13.72
N VAL A 145 -9.07 -11.35 14.52
CA VAL A 145 -9.02 -11.29 15.99
C VAL A 145 -7.60 -11.54 16.48
N ARG A 146 -6.93 -12.56 15.91
CA ARG A 146 -5.57 -12.91 16.24
C ARG A 146 -4.58 -11.81 15.88
N ILE A 147 -4.71 -11.21 14.69
CA ILE A 147 -3.91 -10.04 14.29
C ILE A 147 -4.06 -8.90 15.30
N SER A 148 -5.31 -8.58 15.68
CA SER A 148 -5.59 -7.51 16.65
C SER A 148 -4.95 -7.78 18.02
N GLN A 149 -4.97 -9.03 18.48
CA GLN A 149 -4.30 -9.44 19.72
C GLN A 149 -2.77 -9.30 19.63
N ILE A 150 -2.17 -9.72 18.51
CA ILE A 150 -0.72 -9.64 18.27
C ILE A 150 -0.25 -8.19 18.27
N ILE A 151 -0.97 -7.30 17.56
CA ILE A 151 -0.70 -5.85 17.55
C ILE A 151 -0.75 -5.30 18.97
N GLY A 152 -1.83 -5.56 19.70
CA GLY A 152 -1.98 -5.05 21.07
C GLY A 152 -0.95 -5.63 22.05
N GLN A 153 -0.43 -6.83 21.80
CA GLN A 153 0.67 -7.40 22.56
C GLN A 153 1.99 -6.67 22.27
N TYR A 154 2.30 -6.42 20.99
CA TYR A 154 3.49 -5.67 20.59
C TYR A 154 3.48 -4.24 21.17
N GLU A 155 2.37 -3.50 20.99
CA GLU A 155 2.21 -2.13 21.50
C GLU A 155 2.46 -2.04 23.02
N LYS A 156 2.00 -3.04 23.79
CA LYS A 156 2.23 -3.11 25.25
C LYS A 156 3.67 -3.42 25.62
N GLU A 157 4.30 -4.38 24.93
CA GLU A 157 5.67 -4.79 25.20
C GLU A 157 6.68 -3.69 24.85
N HIS A 158 6.45 -2.96 23.76
CA HIS A 158 7.35 -1.91 23.27
C HIS A 158 6.95 -0.50 23.72
N ASN A 159 5.86 -0.36 24.48
CA ASN A 159 5.29 0.93 24.90
C ASN A 159 5.16 1.93 23.73
N CYS A 160 4.70 1.44 22.58
CA CYS A 160 4.48 2.25 21.39
C CYS A 160 3.09 2.00 20.78
N ILE A 161 2.74 2.81 19.79
CA ILE A 161 1.54 2.65 18.97
C ILE A 161 1.97 2.31 17.55
N LEU A 162 1.45 1.22 17.00
CA LEU A 162 1.71 0.86 15.60
C LEU A 162 0.83 1.69 14.66
N PRO A 163 1.36 2.09 13.50
CA PRO A 163 0.63 2.94 12.55
C PRO A 163 -0.52 2.16 11.91
N ARG A 164 -1.71 2.76 11.93
CA ARG A 164 -2.93 2.29 11.29
C ARG A 164 -3.89 3.47 11.18
N ARG A 165 -4.84 3.39 10.26
CA ARG A 165 -5.84 4.44 9.96
C ARG A 165 -6.54 5.03 11.18
N GLY A 166 -6.77 4.23 12.22
CA GLY A 166 -7.41 4.67 13.46
C GLY A 166 -6.50 5.40 14.46
N THR A 167 -5.17 5.34 14.31
CA THR A 167 -4.20 6.02 15.19
C THR A 167 -3.44 7.15 14.50
N VAL A 168 -3.23 7.07 13.18
CA VAL A 168 -2.56 8.13 12.39
C VAL A 168 -3.45 9.35 12.18
N HIS A 169 -4.77 9.15 12.10
CA HIS A 169 -5.72 10.19 11.72
C HIS A 169 -6.72 10.56 12.83
N ASP A 170 -6.50 10.08 14.06
CA ASP A 170 -7.29 10.40 15.26
C ASP A 170 -8.82 10.26 15.07
N MET A 171 -9.24 9.27 14.27
CA MET A 171 -10.65 8.95 14.06
C MET A 171 -11.02 7.74 14.91
N GLY A 172 -11.83 8.00 15.94
CA GLY A 172 -12.10 7.08 17.03
C GLY A 172 -12.82 5.77 16.63
N GLY A 173 -12.53 4.73 17.43
CA GLY A 173 -13.22 3.44 17.43
C GLY A 173 -12.34 2.25 17.83
N SER A 174 -11.02 2.40 17.88
CA SER A 174 -10.16 1.38 18.48
C SER A 174 -10.35 1.40 19.99
N ILE A 175 -10.60 0.22 20.58
CA ILE A 175 -10.72 0.04 22.04
C ILE A 175 -9.47 0.57 22.77
N SER A 176 -8.33 0.73 22.08
CA SER A 176 -7.12 1.37 22.64
C SER A 176 -7.23 2.88 22.81
N HIS A 177 -8.13 3.59 22.10
CA HIS A 177 -8.28 5.04 22.25
C HIS A 177 -9.11 5.41 23.48
N LYS A 178 -10.26 4.76 23.72
CA LYS A 178 -11.03 4.93 24.97
C LYS A 178 -10.24 4.50 26.19
N ALA A 179 -9.43 3.43 26.09
CA ALA A 179 -8.58 3.00 27.21
C ALA A 179 -7.44 3.98 27.51
N THR A 180 -6.90 4.67 26.50
CA THR A 180 -5.86 5.71 26.66
C THR A 180 -6.45 7.01 27.19
N ILE A 181 -7.62 7.43 26.69
CA ILE A 181 -8.35 8.61 27.16
C ILE A 181 -8.85 8.40 28.60
N CYS A 182 -9.53 7.29 28.90
CA CYS A 182 -9.99 7.01 30.27
C CYS A 182 -8.82 6.87 31.28
N ARG A 183 -7.63 6.40 30.85
CA ARG A 183 -6.43 6.39 31.71
C ARG A 183 -5.83 7.78 31.95
N LYS A 184 -5.90 8.68 30.95
CA LYS A 184 -5.50 10.09 31.09
C LYS A 184 -6.41 10.81 32.09
N THR A 185 -7.72 10.54 32.08
CA THR A 185 -8.67 11.13 33.05
C THR A 185 -8.51 10.52 34.46
N ALA A 186 -8.05 9.27 34.58
CA ALA A 186 -7.80 8.58 35.85
C ALA A 186 -6.36 8.75 36.42
N GLY A 187 -5.61 9.76 35.98
CA GLY A 187 -4.35 10.18 36.63
C GLY A 187 -3.10 9.33 36.37
N ARG A 188 -3.10 8.40 35.40
CA ARG A 188 -1.88 7.65 35.02
C ARG A 188 -1.40 8.07 33.62
N LYS A 189 -0.51 9.06 33.56
CA LYS A 189 0.24 9.40 32.35
C LYS A 189 1.17 8.23 31.98
N ARG A 190 0.79 7.47 30.95
CA ARG A 190 1.72 6.69 30.14
C ARG A 190 1.66 7.27 28.74
N ASP A 191 2.65 8.09 28.40
CA ASP A 191 2.83 8.62 27.06
C ASP A 191 3.39 7.50 26.18
N PHE A 192 2.56 6.94 25.31
CA PHE A 192 2.98 6.03 24.27
C PHE A 192 3.52 6.85 23.10
N ARG A 193 4.73 6.55 22.65
CA ARG A 193 5.31 7.17 21.44
C ARG A 193 4.84 6.42 20.19
N HIS A 194 4.74 7.09 19.06
CA HIS A 194 4.53 6.40 17.78
C HIS A 194 5.77 5.55 17.48
N CYS A 195 5.52 4.28 17.14
CA CYS A 195 6.41 3.52 16.29
C CYS A 195 6.25 4.07 14.84
#